data_AF-A0A962NF07-F1
#
_entry.id   AF-A0A962NF07-F1
#
_cell.length_a   1.000
_cell.length_b   1.000
_cell.length_c   1.000
_cell.angle_alpha   90.00
_cell.angle_beta   90.00
_cell.angle_gamma   90.00
#
_symmetry.space_group_name_H-M   'P 1'
#
loop_
_entity.id
_entity.type
_entity.pdbx_description
1 polymer ?
#
loop_
_entity_poly.entity_id
_entity_poly.type
_entity_poly.pdbx_seq_one_letter_code
_entity_poly.pdbx_strand_id
1 'polypeptide(L)'
;MTAGTRIALTRPFYGTVWFPLLTVLGSMLLVMVAAWQLTGISFKPYDALVLDRAAFFPDSKGVCSPSISDSLAYANDVPEPIATQLLNCVQQLGQTGSAGREVNLPHEWRSQADSFPELMSGRGLYHVSLALSGNQPVLYGLYLPAVSSNAAVFLNDVLLGWGGSFEQPVARNATRPMLFSIPAGLLREDRNWIDVYVVAEPVPRGFLDKLYLAPIEVLEAAYHDHGIFRHEVPRTIALSLLVISLFIGVLWFYRRKETEYGLFALASLCWAVNAMDQFVVDIPLPVFFWDWLMMFSLSGFVFLGVMFVHRFLHEAHPQIERLMLVIGVPVALLCLVLPRDYAYRVVLYVWNPV
;
A
#
# COMPACT_ATOMS: atom_id res chain seq x y z
N MET A 1 -58.32 45.83 -38.52
CA MET A 1 -58.94 45.49 -37.22
C MET A 1 -58.94 43.97 -37.10
N THR A 2 -57.77 43.41 -36.76
CA THR A 2 -57.43 42.80 -35.45
C THR A 2 -58.06 41.42 -35.24
N ALA A 3 -57.40 40.39 -35.80
CA ALA A 3 -57.52 39.01 -35.36
C ALA A 3 -56.39 38.73 -34.37
N GLY A 4 -56.74 38.44 -33.11
CA GLY A 4 -55.79 38.11 -32.05
C GLY A 4 -55.41 36.63 -32.09
N THR A 5 -54.14 36.35 -32.40
CA THR A 5 -53.57 35.00 -32.34
C THR A 5 -52.97 34.77 -30.95
N ARG A 6 -53.49 33.76 -30.23
CA ARG A 6 -53.01 33.35 -28.91
C ARG A 6 -51.60 32.75 -29.02
N ILE A 7 -50.68 33.23 -28.18
CA ILE A 7 -49.36 32.63 -27.97
C ILE A 7 -49.55 31.38 -27.11
N ALA A 8 -49.27 30.20 -27.67
CA ALA A 8 -49.19 28.95 -26.93
C ALA A 8 -47.79 28.84 -26.28
N LEU A 9 -47.75 28.98 -24.96
CA LEU A 9 -46.59 28.65 -24.12
C LEU A 9 -46.38 27.13 -24.12
N THR A 10 -45.40 26.64 -24.87
CA THR A 10 -44.89 25.27 -24.73
C THR A 10 -44.12 25.14 -23.41
N ARG A 11 -44.67 24.38 -22.46
CA ARG A 11 -44.01 23.99 -21.20
C ARG A 11 -42.75 23.13 -21.50
N PRO A 12 -41.63 23.33 -20.80
CA PRO A 12 -40.45 22.50 -21.00
C PRO A 12 -40.66 21.10 -20.41
N PHE A 13 -40.25 20.10 -21.18
CA PHE A 13 -40.20 18.67 -20.86
C PHE A 13 -39.27 18.41 -19.66
N TYR A 14 -39.84 18.22 -18.46
CA TYR A 14 -39.09 17.86 -17.24
C TYR A 14 -38.75 16.34 -17.15
N GLY A 15 -39.15 15.53 -18.12
CA GLY A 15 -39.06 14.06 -18.05
C GLY A 15 -37.74 13.43 -18.54
N THR A 16 -36.90 14.17 -19.27
CA THR A 16 -35.78 13.56 -20.02
C THR A 16 -34.44 13.54 -19.27
N VAL A 17 -34.33 14.26 -18.14
CA VAL A 17 -33.09 14.33 -17.34
C VAL A 17 -33.01 13.21 -16.31
N TRP A 18 -34.14 12.68 -15.85
CA TRP A 18 -34.17 11.67 -14.78
C TRP A 18 -33.67 10.30 -15.22
N PHE A 19 -33.90 9.93 -16.48
CA PHE A 19 -33.47 8.64 -17.03
C PHE A 19 -31.94 8.47 -17.07
N PRO A 20 -31.15 9.40 -17.64
CA PRO A 20 -29.69 9.31 -17.61
C PRO A 20 -29.12 9.43 -16.19
N LEU A 21 -29.79 10.19 -15.31
CA LEU A 21 -29.35 10.39 -13.92
C LEU A 21 -29.56 9.12 -13.08
N LEU A 22 -30.66 8.38 -13.29
CA LEU A 22 -30.89 7.08 -12.66
C LEU A 22 -29.95 6.00 -13.19
N THR A 23 -29.57 6.01 -14.47
CA THR A 23 -28.57 5.07 -14.99
C THR A 23 -27.18 5.34 -14.46
N VAL A 24 -26.80 6.61 -14.28
CA VAL A 24 -25.52 7.00 -13.68
C VAL A 24 -25.50 6.65 -12.19
N LEU A 25 -26.57 6.96 -11.45
CA LEU A 25 -26.67 6.56 -10.04
C LEU A 25 -26.67 5.04 -9.88
N GLY A 26 -27.35 4.31 -10.77
CA GLY A 26 -27.37 2.85 -10.77
C GLY A 26 -26.00 2.26 -11.06
N SER A 27 -25.26 2.78 -12.05
CA SER A 27 -23.89 2.32 -12.34
C SER A 27 -22.92 2.68 -11.23
N MET A 28 -23.03 3.89 -10.65
CA MET A 28 -22.23 4.28 -9.48
C MET A 28 -22.52 3.36 -8.29
N LEU A 29 -23.78 3.04 -7.99
CA LEU A 29 -24.14 2.14 -6.91
C LEU A 29 -23.60 0.72 -7.15
N LEU A 30 -23.66 0.24 -8.38
CA LEU A 30 -23.16 -1.08 -8.75
C LEU A 30 -21.63 -1.17 -8.67
N VAL A 31 -20.93 -0.10 -9.10
CA VAL A 31 -19.49 0.04 -8.89
C VAL A 31 -19.16 0.14 -7.40
N MET A 32 -19.96 0.86 -6.61
CA MET A 32 -19.76 0.98 -5.16
C MET A 32 -19.96 -0.36 -4.46
N VAL A 33 -20.97 -1.14 -4.85
CA VAL A 33 -21.23 -2.47 -4.30
C VAL A 33 -20.16 -3.46 -4.73
N ALA A 34 -19.74 -3.44 -6.00
CA ALA A 34 -18.64 -4.27 -6.48
C ALA A 34 -17.32 -3.90 -5.79
N ALA A 35 -17.02 -2.61 -5.66
CA ALA A 35 -15.87 -2.12 -4.90
C ALA A 35 -15.97 -2.53 -3.44
N TRP A 36 -17.14 -2.42 -2.81
CA TRP A 36 -17.35 -2.83 -1.42
C TRP A 36 -17.15 -4.33 -1.23
N GLN A 37 -17.66 -5.16 -2.14
CA GLN A 37 -17.41 -6.61 -2.13
C GLN A 37 -15.95 -6.95 -2.34
N LEU A 38 -15.25 -6.25 -3.24
CA LEU A 38 -13.81 -6.40 -3.46
C LEU A 38 -12.99 -5.97 -2.23
N THR A 39 -13.38 -4.90 -1.55
CA THR A 39 -12.75 -4.44 -0.30
C THR A 39 -13.13 -5.30 0.92
N GLY A 40 -14.24 -6.06 0.83
CA GLY A 40 -14.74 -6.97 1.85
C GLY A 40 -14.10 -8.35 1.82
N ILE A 41 -13.21 -8.62 0.85
CA ILE A 41 -12.33 -9.79 0.82
C ILE A 41 -11.24 -9.56 1.88
N SER A 42 -11.64 -9.57 3.15
CA SER A 42 -10.70 -9.75 4.23
C SER A 42 -10.26 -11.21 4.22
N PHE A 43 -8.96 -11.43 4.40
CA PHE A 43 -8.41 -12.76 4.57
C PHE A 43 -9.12 -13.45 5.74
N LYS A 44 -10.03 -14.38 5.43
CA LYS A 44 -10.75 -15.21 6.39
C LYS A 44 -10.32 -16.65 6.18
N PRO A 45 -9.19 -17.05 6.75
CA PRO A 45 -8.79 -18.44 6.70
C PRO A 45 -9.76 -19.21 7.60
N TYR A 46 -10.42 -20.23 7.05
CA TYR A 46 -11.18 -21.18 7.84
C TYR A 46 -10.19 -21.92 8.77
N ASP A 47 -10.52 -22.05 10.05
CA ASP A 47 -9.74 -22.78 11.07
C ASP A 47 -8.29 -22.32 11.32
N ALA A 48 -7.91 -21.08 10.96
CA ALA A 48 -6.61 -20.55 11.39
C ALA A 48 -6.63 -20.02 12.83
N LEU A 49 -5.55 -20.30 13.55
CA LEU A 49 -5.24 -19.65 14.81
C LEU A 49 -4.80 -18.21 14.54
N VAL A 50 -5.58 -17.26 15.03
CA VAL A 50 -5.29 -15.82 14.91
C VAL A 50 -4.42 -15.40 16.09
N LEU A 51 -3.25 -14.85 15.79
CA LEU A 51 -2.34 -14.29 16.78
C LEU A 51 -2.49 -12.77 16.74
N ASP A 52 -3.17 -12.23 17.75
CA ASP A 52 -3.56 -10.83 17.84
C ASP A 52 -2.89 -10.05 18.98
N ARG A 53 -1.97 -10.70 19.71
CA ARG A 53 -1.18 -10.06 20.78
C ARG A 53 0.29 -10.31 20.59
N ALA A 54 1.10 -9.29 20.85
CA ALA A 54 2.55 -9.35 20.78
C ALA A 54 3.16 -8.48 21.88
N ALA A 55 4.34 -8.87 22.37
CA ALA A 55 5.23 -7.95 23.07
C ALA A 55 6.10 -7.23 22.05
N PHE A 56 6.05 -5.91 22.02
CA PHE A 56 6.77 -5.08 21.06
C PHE A 56 8.02 -4.44 21.68
N PHE A 57 9.12 -4.52 20.94
CA PHE A 57 10.45 -4.04 21.30
C PHE A 57 10.97 -3.08 20.21
N PRO A 58 10.92 -1.75 20.43
CA PRO A 58 11.42 -0.79 19.44
C PRO A 58 12.95 -0.76 19.42
N ASP A 59 13.55 -0.52 18.25
CA ASP A 59 15.00 -0.31 18.11
C ASP A 59 15.41 1.13 18.44
N SER A 60 15.18 1.56 19.69
CA SER A 60 15.44 2.94 20.13
C SER A 60 16.92 3.29 20.22
N LYS A 61 17.79 2.29 20.43
CA LYS A 61 19.23 2.47 20.61
C LYS A 61 20.04 2.24 19.33
N GLY A 62 19.38 1.90 18.22
CA GLY A 62 20.05 1.56 16.97
C GLY A 62 20.92 0.32 17.10
N VAL A 63 20.42 -0.68 17.83
CA VAL A 63 21.06 -1.98 18.05
C VAL A 63 21.22 -2.72 16.72
N CYS A 64 20.20 -2.64 15.87
CA CYS A 64 20.24 -3.24 14.55
C CYS A 64 20.88 -2.29 13.54
N SER A 65 21.58 -2.83 12.53
CA SER A 65 22.09 -2.02 11.43
C SER A 65 20.93 -1.37 10.66
N PRO A 66 21.04 -0.08 10.27
CA PRO A 66 20.02 0.61 9.48
C PRO A 66 19.90 0.07 8.05
N SER A 67 20.94 -0.62 7.57
CA SER A 67 20.99 -1.23 6.24
C SER A 67 21.74 -2.56 6.34
N ILE A 68 21.16 -3.62 5.81
CA ILE A 68 21.77 -4.97 5.78
C ILE A 68 21.94 -5.36 4.32
N SER A 69 23.18 -5.59 3.87
CA SER A 69 23.45 -5.74 2.44
C SER A 69 22.86 -7.02 1.86
N ASP A 70 22.34 -6.92 0.63
CA ASP A 70 21.81 -8.07 -0.10
C ASP A 70 22.90 -9.06 -0.53
N SER A 71 24.16 -8.63 -0.58
CA SER A 71 25.31 -9.52 -0.83
C SER A 71 25.40 -10.66 0.19
N LEU A 72 24.91 -10.42 1.41
CA LEU A 72 24.87 -11.40 2.50
C LEU A 72 23.86 -12.54 2.28
N ALA A 73 22.93 -12.37 1.32
CA ALA A 73 21.92 -13.39 1.00
C ALA A 73 22.45 -14.47 0.05
N TYR A 74 23.50 -14.17 -0.74
CA TYR A 74 23.97 -15.05 -1.83
C TYR A 74 25.42 -15.51 -1.69
N ALA A 75 26.20 -14.92 -0.79
CA ALA A 75 27.63 -15.17 -0.72
C ALA A 75 27.97 -16.31 0.24
N ASN A 76 28.44 -17.43 -0.31
CA ASN A 76 28.99 -18.55 0.46
C ASN A 76 30.31 -18.20 1.18
N ASP A 77 31.00 -17.14 0.75
CA ASP A 77 32.33 -16.72 1.24
C ASP A 77 32.29 -15.50 2.19
N VAL A 78 31.09 -15.05 2.61
CA VAL A 78 30.99 -13.96 3.58
C VAL A 78 31.04 -14.53 5.00
N PRO A 79 31.78 -13.88 5.94
CA PRO A 79 31.94 -14.37 7.31
C PRO A 79 30.63 -14.53 8.10
N GLU A 80 29.57 -13.77 7.79
CA GLU A 80 28.24 -13.95 8.39
C GLU A 80 27.11 -13.83 7.35
N PRO A 81 26.29 -14.88 7.17
CA PRO A 81 25.07 -14.84 6.35
C PRO A 81 24.04 -13.83 6.87
N ILE A 82 23.15 -13.36 5.98
CA ILE A 82 22.04 -12.45 6.35
C ILE A 82 21.19 -12.98 7.51
N ALA A 83 20.97 -14.30 7.54
CA ALA A 83 20.21 -14.96 8.59
C ALA A 83 20.83 -14.77 9.98
N THR A 84 22.16 -14.86 10.07
CA THR A 84 22.91 -14.68 11.31
C THR A 84 22.86 -13.22 11.77
N GLN A 85 23.04 -12.26 10.85
CA GLN A 85 22.96 -10.84 11.19
C GLN A 85 21.57 -10.45 11.71
N LEU A 86 20.52 -10.90 11.03
CA LEU A 86 19.15 -10.64 11.47
C LEU A 86 18.85 -11.32 12.82
N LEU A 87 19.30 -12.56 13.03
CA LEU A 87 19.13 -13.25 14.31
C LEU A 87 19.83 -12.51 15.46
N ASN A 88 21.08 -12.09 15.25
CA ASN A 88 21.84 -11.32 16.24
C ASN A 88 21.11 -10.02 16.62
N CYS A 89 20.57 -9.30 15.62
CA CYS A 89 19.76 -8.11 15.82
C CYS A 89 18.51 -8.40 16.67
N VAL A 90 17.73 -9.43 16.31
CA VAL A 90 16.51 -9.82 17.03
C VAL A 90 16.81 -10.21 18.47
N GLN A 91 17.83 -11.03 18.70
CA GLN A 91 18.22 -11.47 20.04
C GLN A 91 18.67 -10.29 20.91
N GLN A 92 19.46 -9.37 20.36
CA GLN A 92 19.86 -8.17 21.10
C GLN A 92 18.68 -7.26 21.41
N LEU A 93 17.71 -7.07 20.49
CA LEU A 93 16.49 -6.30 20.76
C LEU A 93 15.66 -6.92 21.89
N GLY A 94 15.46 -8.25 21.85
CA GLY A 94 14.72 -8.97 22.88
C GLY A 94 15.38 -8.92 24.27
N GLN A 95 16.72 -8.85 24.32
CA GLN A 95 17.49 -8.76 25.57
C GLN A 95 17.65 -7.32 26.10
N THR A 96 17.71 -6.33 25.21
CA THR A 96 18.02 -4.92 25.55
C THR A 96 16.78 -4.12 25.93
N GLY A 97 15.58 -4.60 25.59
CA GLY A 97 14.33 -3.96 25.96
C GLY A 97 13.99 -4.17 27.43
N SER A 98 13.72 -3.08 28.16
CA SER A 98 12.78 -3.09 29.27
C SER A 98 11.54 -3.91 28.88
N ALA A 99 11.07 -4.82 29.73
CA ALA A 99 9.97 -5.76 29.49
C ALA A 99 9.05 -5.31 28.33
N GLY A 100 9.13 -6.01 27.19
CA GLY A 100 8.48 -5.61 25.95
C GLY A 100 7.03 -5.18 26.18
N ARG A 101 6.60 -4.12 25.49
CA ARG A 101 5.28 -3.55 25.72
C ARG A 101 4.23 -4.41 25.04
N GLU A 102 3.22 -4.86 25.77
CA GLU A 102 2.11 -5.57 25.15
C GLU A 102 1.33 -4.66 24.20
N VAL A 103 1.14 -5.13 22.96
CA VAL A 103 0.38 -4.46 21.91
C VAL A 103 -0.61 -5.45 21.30
N ASN A 104 -1.76 -4.93 20.87
CA ASN A 104 -2.72 -5.69 20.08
C ASN A 104 -2.43 -5.48 18.60
N LEU A 105 -2.60 -6.55 17.81
CA LEU A 105 -2.52 -6.52 16.35
C LEU A 105 -3.94 -6.41 15.78
N PRO A 106 -4.17 -5.62 14.70
CA PRO A 106 -3.17 -4.83 13.97
C PRO A 106 -2.61 -3.65 14.79
N HIS A 107 -1.31 -3.42 14.69
CA HIS A 107 -0.61 -2.36 15.40
C HIS A 107 -0.11 -1.27 14.44
N GLU A 108 -0.70 -0.09 14.52
CA GLU A 108 -0.32 1.11 13.76
C GLU A 108 0.58 2.02 14.58
N TRP A 109 1.76 2.35 14.06
CA TRP A 109 2.75 3.12 14.83
C TRP A 109 2.38 4.60 14.88
N ARG A 110 1.72 5.10 13.84
CA ARG A 110 1.34 6.51 13.71
C ARG A 110 0.45 6.97 14.86
N SER A 111 -0.53 6.17 15.25
CA SER A 111 -1.49 6.53 16.31
C SER A 111 -0.85 6.55 17.70
N GLN A 112 0.29 5.86 17.86
CA GLN A 112 1.00 5.76 19.13
C GLN A 112 2.28 6.61 19.19
N ALA A 113 2.66 7.30 18.11
CA ALA A 113 3.92 8.02 18.00
C ALA A 113 4.15 9.04 19.14
N ASP A 114 3.09 9.72 19.60
CA ASP A 114 3.18 10.68 20.73
C ASP A 114 3.42 9.98 22.07
N SER A 115 2.81 8.81 22.26
CA SER A 115 2.92 8.01 23.48
C SER A 115 4.15 7.10 23.50
N PHE A 116 4.78 6.90 22.34
CA PHE A 116 5.90 5.98 22.17
C PHE A 116 6.91 6.48 21.12
N PRO A 117 7.72 7.50 21.48
CA PRO A 117 8.66 8.14 20.57
C PRO A 117 9.70 7.19 19.96
N GLU A 118 9.99 6.07 20.62
CA GLU A 118 10.91 5.03 20.15
C GLU A 118 10.46 4.36 18.85
N LEU A 119 9.15 4.39 18.54
CA LEU A 119 8.61 3.96 17.24
C LEU A 119 9.20 4.76 16.07
N MET A 120 9.71 5.96 16.33
CA MET A 120 10.33 6.82 15.33
C MET A 120 11.70 6.31 14.85
N SER A 121 12.22 5.22 15.44
CA SER A 121 13.38 4.49 14.92
C SER A 121 13.11 3.80 13.57
N GLY A 122 11.84 3.60 13.20
CA GLY A 122 11.48 2.90 11.97
C GLY A 122 11.62 1.38 12.03
N ARG A 123 11.99 0.82 13.19
CA ARG A 123 12.34 -0.59 13.31
C ARG A 123 11.88 -1.14 14.66
N GLY A 124 11.40 -2.37 14.68
CA GLY A 124 11.01 -3.01 15.92
C GLY A 124 10.74 -4.51 15.77
N LEU A 125 10.84 -5.19 16.90
CA LEU A 125 10.59 -6.62 17.03
C LEU A 125 9.24 -6.85 17.69
N TYR A 126 8.44 -7.73 17.11
CA TYR A 126 7.22 -8.27 17.70
C TYR A 126 7.49 -9.71 18.17
N HIS A 127 7.38 -9.93 19.46
CA HIS A 127 7.51 -11.24 20.08
C HIS A 127 6.12 -11.79 20.40
N VAL A 128 5.73 -12.86 19.70
CA VAL A 128 4.40 -13.46 19.77
C VAL A 128 4.50 -14.85 20.40
N SER A 129 3.75 -15.06 21.48
CA SER A 129 3.64 -16.38 22.13
C SER A 129 2.66 -17.27 21.39
N LEU A 130 3.05 -18.52 21.13
CA LEU A 130 2.22 -19.55 20.52
C LEU A 130 2.20 -20.78 21.42
N ALA A 131 1.04 -21.10 21.99
CA ALA A 131 0.80 -22.36 22.68
C ALA A 131 0.04 -23.30 21.74
N LEU A 132 0.65 -24.43 21.40
CA LEU A 132 -0.01 -25.51 20.67
C LEU A 132 -0.31 -26.65 21.63
N SER A 133 -1.33 -27.45 21.33
CA SER A 133 -1.65 -28.64 22.11
C SER A 133 -1.62 -29.87 21.20
N GLY A 134 -0.79 -30.84 21.56
CA GLY A 134 -0.65 -32.11 20.85
C GLY A 134 0.37 -32.09 19.70
N ASN A 135 0.83 -33.29 19.33
CA ASN A 135 1.71 -33.49 18.18
C ASN A 135 0.91 -33.24 16.89
N GLN A 136 1.37 -32.28 16.09
CA GLN A 136 0.68 -31.86 14.87
C GLN A 136 1.26 -32.62 13.67
N PRO A 137 0.54 -33.58 13.06
CA PRO A 137 1.06 -34.37 11.94
C PRO A 137 1.07 -33.62 10.60
N VAL A 138 0.58 -32.38 10.57
CA VAL A 138 0.38 -31.58 9.34
C VAL A 138 1.41 -30.45 9.28
N LEU A 139 1.84 -30.10 8.06
CA LEU A 139 2.72 -28.95 7.83
C LEU A 139 1.93 -27.66 8.07
N TYR A 140 2.44 -26.81 8.96
CA TYR A 140 1.84 -25.51 9.22
C TYR A 140 2.48 -24.43 8.35
N GLY A 141 1.70 -23.39 8.06
CA GLY A 141 2.19 -22.13 7.52
C GLY A 141 1.92 -20.98 8.48
N LEU A 142 2.73 -19.93 8.36
CA LEU A 142 2.49 -18.64 8.98
C LEU A 142 2.20 -17.61 7.90
N TYR A 143 1.07 -16.94 8.02
CA TYR A 143 0.61 -15.93 7.08
C TYR A 143 0.56 -14.55 7.72
N LEU A 144 1.22 -13.59 7.07
CA LEU A 144 1.25 -12.17 7.41
C LEU A 144 0.49 -11.41 6.29
N PRO A 145 -0.72 -10.90 6.55
CA PRO A 145 -1.53 -10.24 5.53
C PRO A 145 -0.92 -8.93 5.01
N ALA A 146 -0.35 -8.14 5.92
CA ALA A 146 0.25 -6.85 5.61
C ALA A 146 1.28 -6.44 6.66
N VAL A 147 2.35 -5.81 6.19
CA VAL A 147 3.39 -5.16 7.00
C VAL A 147 3.71 -3.80 6.39
N SER A 148 4.32 -2.88 7.12
CA SER A 148 4.66 -1.54 6.61
C SER A 148 5.53 -1.53 5.35
N SER A 149 6.76 -2.07 5.43
CA SER A 149 7.70 -2.10 4.31
C SER A 149 8.29 -3.50 4.17
N ASN A 150 9.08 -3.95 5.13
CA ASN A 150 9.67 -5.29 5.07
C ASN A 150 9.65 -5.98 6.44
N ALA A 151 9.67 -7.30 6.43
CA ALA A 151 9.75 -8.11 7.64
C ALA A 151 10.66 -9.33 7.49
N ALA A 152 11.25 -9.75 8.59
CA ALA A 152 11.86 -11.07 8.75
C ALA A 152 11.15 -11.80 9.89
N VAL A 153 10.88 -13.09 9.68
CA VAL A 153 10.12 -13.93 10.61
C VAL A 153 11.01 -15.06 11.11
N PHE A 154 11.03 -15.22 12.43
CA PHE A 154 11.71 -16.30 13.12
C PHE A 154 10.71 -17.11 13.92
N LEU A 155 10.98 -18.41 14.02
CA LEU A 155 10.28 -19.33 14.90
C LEU A 155 11.32 -20.04 15.76
N ASN A 156 11.24 -19.85 17.07
CA ASN A 156 12.17 -20.46 18.03
C ASN A 156 13.65 -20.22 17.65
N ASP A 157 14.02 -18.96 17.39
CA ASP A 157 15.35 -18.52 16.93
C ASP A 157 15.79 -19.01 15.54
N VAL A 158 14.93 -19.72 14.80
CA VAL A 158 15.21 -20.16 13.43
C VAL A 158 14.51 -19.24 12.45
N LEU A 159 15.27 -18.66 11.51
CA LEU A 159 14.71 -17.83 10.44
C LEU A 159 13.82 -18.69 9.51
N LEU A 160 12.54 -18.34 9.41
CA LEU A 160 11.61 -18.93 8.45
C LEU A 160 11.73 -18.28 7.07
N GLY A 161 11.97 -16.96 7.04
CA GLY A 161 12.12 -16.20 5.81
C GLY A 161 11.97 -14.69 6.03
N TRP A 162 12.12 -13.93 4.95
CA TRP A 162 11.97 -12.48 4.94
C TRP A 162 11.44 -11.97 3.59
N GLY A 163 10.96 -10.73 3.57
CA GLY A 163 10.19 -10.17 2.44
C GLY A 163 11.00 -9.52 1.30
N GLY A 164 12.34 -9.54 1.32
CA GLY A 164 13.18 -8.90 0.30
C GLY A 164 14.30 -8.05 0.90
N SER A 165 14.81 -7.06 0.17
CA SER A 165 15.97 -6.28 0.61
C SER A 165 15.75 -5.53 1.93
N PHE A 166 16.74 -5.62 2.82
CA PHE A 166 16.91 -4.72 3.98
C PHE A 166 18.02 -3.68 3.72
N GLU A 167 18.62 -3.69 2.54
CA GLU A 167 19.52 -2.64 2.08
C GLU A 167 18.69 -1.45 1.62
N GLN A 168 19.14 -0.21 1.84
CA GLN A 168 18.40 0.95 1.34
C GLN A 168 18.55 1.05 -0.19
N PRO A 169 17.45 1.13 -0.97
CA PRO A 169 16.04 1.23 -0.56
C PRO A 169 15.42 -0.09 -0.05
N VAL A 170 14.85 -0.08 1.16
CA VAL A 170 14.20 -1.27 1.74
C VAL A 170 13.02 -1.71 0.87
N ALA A 171 12.87 -3.02 0.69
CA ALA A 171 11.77 -3.61 -0.07
C ALA A 171 10.38 -3.16 0.45
N ARG A 172 9.45 -2.87 -0.46
CA ARG A 172 8.09 -2.41 -0.15
C ARG A 172 7.04 -3.51 -0.32
N ASN A 173 6.71 -4.19 0.78
CA ASN A 173 5.70 -5.25 0.85
C ASN A 173 4.36 -4.81 1.46
N ALA A 174 4.07 -3.51 1.51
CA ALA A 174 2.82 -2.96 2.08
C ALA A 174 1.54 -3.59 1.51
N THR A 175 1.57 -3.90 0.22
CA THR A 175 0.46 -4.51 -0.50
C THR A 175 0.58 -6.03 -0.58
N ARG A 176 1.76 -6.59 -0.27
CA ARG A 176 2.13 -7.99 -0.51
C ARG A 176 2.02 -8.86 0.74
N PRO A 177 1.06 -9.80 0.79
CA PRO A 177 1.01 -10.74 1.88
C PRO A 177 2.21 -11.69 1.81
N MET A 178 2.68 -12.11 2.97
CA MET A 178 3.79 -13.07 3.10
C MET A 178 3.27 -14.36 3.70
N LEU A 179 3.62 -15.48 3.08
CA LEU A 179 3.32 -16.82 3.55
C LEU A 179 4.63 -17.57 3.74
N PHE A 180 4.85 -18.11 4.93
CA PHE A 180 6.04 -18.88 5.28
C PHE A 180 5.63 -20.31 5.65
N SER A 181 6.22 -21.30 4.99
CA SER A 181 6.08 -22.71 5.38
C SER A 181 6.91 -22.99 6.62
N ILE A 182 6.33 -23.67 7.61
CA ILE A 182 7.04 -24.09 8.82
C ILE A 182 7.55 -25.52 8.64
N PRO A 183 8.87 -25.77 8.67
CA PRO A 183 9.42 -27.11 8.58
C PRO A 183 8.91 -28.03 9.69
N ALA A 184 8.70 -29.31 9.36
CA ALA A 184 8.32 -30.32 10.35
C ALA A 184 9.37 -30.41 11.47
N GLY A 185 8.90 -30.46 12.72
CA GLY A 185 9.76 -30.55 13.91
C GLY A 185 10.28 -29.23 14.46
N LEU A 186 10.03 -28.09 13.78
CA LEU A 186 10.39 -26.78 14.33
C LEU A 186 9.37 -26.27 15.37
N LEU A 187 8.11 -26.70 15.24
CA LEU A 187 7.07 -26.49 16.25
C LEU A 187 7.25 -27.48 17.40
N ARG A 188 7.32 -26.92 18.61
CA ARG A 188 7.35 -27.66 19.88
C ARG A 188 5.93 -27.88 20.38
N GLU A 189 5.72 -28.97 21.12
CA GLU A 189 4.40 -29.35 21.66
C GLU A 189 3.90 -28.43 22.78
N ASP A 190 4.77 -27.58 23.35
CA ASP A 190 4.49 -26.73 24.50
C ASP A 190 4.36 -25.24 24.12
N ARG A 191 5.48 -24.52 24.10
CA ARG A 191 5.53 -23.07 23.84
C ARG A 191 6.50 -22.79 22.72
N ASN A 192 5.99 -22.06 21.75
CA ASN A 192 6.72 -21.55 20.60
C ASN A 192 6.72 -20.04 20.65
N TRP A 193 7.78 -19.46 20.13
CA TRP A 193 7.95 -18.02 20.01
C TRP A 193 8.11 -17.65 18.55
N ILE A 194 7.25 -16.74 18.09
CA ILE A 194 7.32 -16.16 16.76
C ILE A 194 7.83 -14.74 16.91
N ASP A 195 8.99 -14.48 16.34
CA ASP A 195 9.64 -13.18 16.35
C ASP A 195 9.52 -12.56 14.96
N VAL A 196 8.84 -11.41 14.86
CA VAL A 196 8.70 -10.66 13.61
C VAL A 196 9.47 -9.35 13.73
N TYR A 197 10.61 -9.29 13.04
CA TYR A 197 11.37 -8.05 12.89
C TYR A 197 10.77 -7.24 11.75
N VAL A 198 10.30 -6.03 12.05
CA VAL A 198 9.63 -5.13 11.09
C VAL A 198 10.48 -3.90 10.86
N VAL A 199 10.64 -3.55 9.58
CA VAL A 199 11.23 -2.28 9.13
C VAL A 199 10.14 -1.46 8.43
N ALA A 200 10.01 -0.20 8.83
CA ALA A 200 9.07 0.77 8.33
C ALA A 200 9.83 1.93 7.67
N GLU A 201 9.73 2.00 6.36
CA GLU A 201 10.31 3.06 5.55
C GLU A 201 9.28 3.51 4.51
N PRO A 202 8.61 4.68 4.71
CA PRO A 202 8.85 5.70 5.74
C PRO A 202 8.33 5.31 7.14
N VAL A 203 9.01 5.80 8.19
CA VAL A 203 8.72 5.45 9.60
C VAL A 203 7.26 5.63 10.04
N PRO A 204 6.57 6.75 9.71
CA PRO A 204 5.19 6.94 10.19
C PRO A 204 4.18 6.01 9.52
N ARG A 205 4.57 5.22 8.51
CA ARG A 205 3.74 4.16 7.93
C ARG A 205 3.99 2.79 8.58
N GLY A 206 4.67 2.76 9.72
CA GLY A 206 4.89 1.56 10.52
C GLY A 206 3.59 0.87 10.89
N PHE A 207 3.51 -0.42 10.57
CA PHE A 207 2.30 -1.22 10.65
C PHE A 207 2.64 -2.71 10.66
N LEU A 208 1.92 -3.48 11.47
CA LEU A 208 1.88 -4.93 11.39
C LEU A 208 0.44 -5.41 11.61
N ASP A 209 -0.09 -6.19 10.68
CA ASP A 209 -1.39 -6.84 10.82
C ASP A 209 -1.32 -8.08 11.72
N LYS A 210 -2.47 -8.68 12.05
CA LYS A 210 -2.56 -9.96 12.77
C LYS A 210 -1.83 -11.06 12.00
N LEU A 211 -1.25 -12.01 12.73
CA LEU A 211 -0.65 -13.19 12.13
C LEU A 211 -1.67 -14.33 12.15
N TYR A 212 -1.61 -15.19 11.13
CA TYR A 212 -2.48 -16.35 11.00
C TYR A 212 -1.64 -17.61 10.89
N LEU A 213 -1.92 -18.59 11.74
CA LEU A 213 -1.26 -19.88 11.75
C LEU A 213 -2.29 -20.97 11.43
N ALA A 214 -2.06 -21.72 10.36
CA ALA A 214 -2.94 -22.83 9.96
C ALA A 214 -2.13 -23.86 9.15
N PRO A 215 -2.71 -25.05 8.88
CA PRO A 215 -2.15 -25.96 7.88
C PRO A 215 -1.84 -25.24 6.57
N ILE A 216 -0.68 -25.53 5.98
CA ILE A 216 -0.17 -24.80 4.82
C ILE A 216 -1.12 -24.90 3.63
N GLU A 217 -1.82 -26.03 3.46
CA GLU A 217 -2.75 -26.25 2.35
C GLU A 217 -3.96 -25.31 2.42
N VAL A 218 -4.43 -24.99 3.64
CA VAL A 218 -5.53 -24.04 3.85
C VAL A 218 -5.06 -22.61 3.61
N LEU A 219 -3.85 -22.29 4.07
CA LEU A 219 -3.28 -20.96 3.89
C LEU A 219 -2.91 -20.68 2.43
N GLU A 220 -2.39 -21.65 1.69
CA GLU A 220 -2.06 -21.50 0.26
C GLU A 220 -3.30 -21.20 -0.57
N ALA A 221 -4.41 -21.91 -0.35
CA ALA A 221 -5.67 -21.63 -1.03
C ALA A 221 -6.14 -20.19 -0.77
N ALA A 222 -6.16 -19.79 0.51
CA ALA A 222 -6.55 -18.43 0.90
C ALA A 222 -5.56 -17.36 0.41
N TYR A 223 -4.26 -17.69 0.33
CA TYR A 223 -3.20 -16.83 -0.20
C TYR A 223 -3.40 -16.58 -1.69
N HIS A 224 -3.69 -17.63 -2.48
CA HIS A 224 -3.95 -17.51 -3.90
C HIS A 224 -5.19 -16.66 -4.19
N ASP A 225 -6.30 -16.93 -3.50
CA ASP A 225 -7.54 -16.17 -3.67
C ASP A 225 -7.33 -14.69 -3.32
N HIS A 226 -6.69 -14.40 -2.18
CA HIS A 226 -6.43 -13.02 -1.76
C HIS A 226 -5.42 -12.31 -2.69
N GLY A 227 -4.39 -13.03 -3.16
CA GLY A 227 -3.38 -12.51 -4.07
C GLY A 227 -3.95 -12.03 -5.41
N ILE A 228 -4.95 -12.75 -5.95
CA ILE A 228 -5.62 -12.36 -7.20
C ILE A 228 -6.25 -10.96 -7.07
N PHE A 229 -7.00 -10.72 -5.99
CA PHE A 229 -7.71 -9.45 -5.82
C PHE A 229 -6.79 -8.29 -5.43
N ARG A 230 -5.75 -8.56 -4.65
CA ARG A 230 -4.88 -7.51 -4.12
C ARG A 230 -3.73 -7.15 -5.06
N HIS A 231 -3.28 -8.07 -5.91
CA HIS A 231 -2.17 -7.84 -6.83
C HIS A 231 -2.56 -7.91 -8.31
N GLU A 232 -3.17 -9.02 -8.74
CA GLU A 232 -3.35 -9.28 -10.18
C GLU A 232 -4.40 -8.36 -10.81
N VAL A 233 -5.49 -8.09 -10.09
CA VAL A 233 -6.55 -7.20 -10.57
C VAL A 233 -6.06 -5.74 -10.73
N PRO A 234 -5.49 -5.07 -9.70
CA PRO A 234 -4.97 -3.71 -9.87
C PRO A 234 -3.90 -3.60 -10.95
N ARG A 235 -3.02 -4.62 -11.06
CA ARG A 235 -1.98 -4.67 -12.08
C ARG A 235 -2.55 -4.74 -13.49
N THR A 236 -3.54 -5.62 -13.71
CA THR A 236 -4.20 -5.78 -15.02
C THR A 236 -4.97 -4.52 -15.41
N ILE A 237 -5.64 -3.87 -14.46
CA ILE A 237 -6.33 -2.59 -14.67
C ILE A 237 -5.32 -1.52 -15.05
N ALA A 238 -4.22 -1.37 -14.30
CA ALA A 238 -3.18 -0.38 -14.59
C ALA A 238 -2.54 -0.57 -15.98
N LEU A 239 -2.25 -1.81 -16.37
CA LEU A 239 -1.74 -2.14 -17.70
C LEU A 239 -2.75 -1.82 -18.81
N SER A 240 -4.02 -2.16 -18.60
CA SER A 240 -5.09 -1.84 -19.56
C SER A 240 -5.24 -0.33 -19.74
N LEU A 241 -5.22 0.43 -18.64
CA LEU A 241 -5.24 1.89 -18.67
C LEU A 241 -4.04 2.47 -19.42
N LEU A 242 -2.84 1.91 -19.22
CA LEU A 242 -1.63 2.33 -19.92
C LEU A 242 -1.76 2.13 -21.44
N VAL A 243 -2.24 0.97 -21.88
CA VAL A 243 -2.43 0.68 -23.31
C VAL A 243 -3.46 1.63 -23.93
N ILE A 244 -4.59 1.86 -23.25
CA ILE A 244 -5.63 2.80 -23.68
C ILE A 244 -5.08 4.23 -23.76
N SER A 245 -4.32 4.64 -22.74
CA SER A 245 -3.66 5.95 -22.66
C SER A 245 -2.73 6.18 -23.85
N LEU A 246 -1.88 5.21 -24.17
CA LEU A 246 -0.96 5.28 -25.31
C LEU A 246 -1.72 5.35 -26.64
N PHE A 247 -2.75 4.53 -26.81
CA PHE A 247 -3.57 4.54 -28.02
C PHE A 247 -4.26 5.90 -28.25
N ILE A 248 -4.89 6.45 -27.21
CA ILE A 248 -5.53 7.78 -27.28
C ILE A 248 -4.49 8.88 -27.46
N GLY A 249 -3.31 8.76 -26.85
CA GLY A 249 -2.19 9.68 -27.03
C GLY A 249 -1.72 9.75 -28.48
N VAL A 250 -1.62 8.60 -29.15
CA VAL A 250 -1.34 8.52 -30.58
C VAL A 250 -2.46 9.18 -31.39
N LEU A 251 -3.72 8.91 -31.07
CA LEU A 251 -4.87 9.53 -31.75
C LEU A 251 -4.87 11.06 -31.61
N TRP A 252 -4.54 11.57 -30.42
CA TRP A 252 -4.37 13.00 -30.19
C TRP A 252 -3.21 13.59 -31.00
N PHE A 253 -2.10 12.84 -31.17
CA PHE A 253 -0.99 13.29 -32.01
C PHE A 253 -1.43 13.56 -33.46
N TYR A 254 -2.33 12.73 -34.00
CA TYR A 254 -2.94 12.94 -35.32
C TYR A 254 -4.06 14.00 -35.32
N ARG A 255 -4.80 14.15 -34.21
CA ARG A 255 -5.93 15.09 -34.06
C ARG A 255 -5.67 16.14 -33.00
N ARG A 256 -4.61 16.93 -33.18
CA ARG A 256 -4.17 17.97 -32.20
C ARG A 256 -5.24 19.02 -31.86
N LYS A 257 -6.30 19.15 -32.66
CA LYS A 257 -7.42 20.08 -32.42
C LYS A 257 -8.34 19.62 -31.27
N GLU A 258 -8.40 18.33 -30.99
CA GLU A 258 -9.26 17.74 -29.96
C GLU A 258 -8.42 17.58 -28.67
N THR A 259 -8.33 18.69 -27.91
CA THR A 259 -7.48 18.76 -26.71
C THR A 259 -7.91 17.82 -25.59
N GLU A 260 -9.18 17.39 -25.60
CA GLU A 260 -9.78 16.49 -24.63
C GLU A 260 -9.08 15.13 -24.63
N TYR A 261 -8.76 14.60 -25.82
CA TYR A 261 -8.05 13.33 -25.94
C TYR A 261 -6.62 13.40 -25.39
N GLY A 262 -5.92 14.52 -25.59
CA GLY A 262 -4.59 14.73 -25.02
C GLY A 262 -4.61 14.77 -23.50
N LEU A 263 -5.57 15.50 -22.92
CA LEU A 263 -5.74 15.59 -21.47
C LEU A 263 -6.10 14.24 -20.83
N PHE A 264 -7.01 13.48 -21.45
CA PHE A 264 -7.37 12.14 -20.98
C PHE A 264 -6.19 11.17 -21.06
N ALA A 265 -5.44 11.17 -22.17
CA ALA A 265 -4.26 10.33 -22.34
C ALA A 265 -3.20 10.65 -21.27
N LEU A 266 -2.89 11.93 -21.04
CA LEU A 266 -1.92 12.33 -20.01
C LEU A 266 -2.40 12.00 -18.59
N ALA A 267 -3.68 12.22 -18.27
CA ALA A 267 -4.22 11.88 -16.96
C ALA A 267 -4.12 10.36 -16.70
N SER A 268 -4.56 9.54 -17.65
CA SER A 268 -4.48 8.09 -17.54
C SER A 268 -3.03 7.57 -17.48
N LEU A 269 -2.09 8.22 -18.16
CA LEU A 269 -0.66 7.92 -18.04
C LEU A 269 -0.14 8.22 -16.63
N CYS A 270 -0.50 9.38 -16.08
CA CYS A 270 -0.16 9.76 -14.70
C CYS A 270 -0.69 8.72 -13.70
N TRP A 271 -1.93 8.26 -13.84
CA TRP A 271 -2.47 7.20 -12.99
C TRP A 271 -1.71 5.87 -13.15
N ALA A 272 -1.39 5.48 -14.38
CA ALA A 272 -0.63 4.25 -14.65
C ALA A 272 0.77 4.27 -14.01
N VAL A 273 1.43 5.44 -14.00
CA VAL A 273 2.71 5.63 -13.28
C VAL A 273 2.50 5.52 -11.77
N ASN A 274 1.48 6.20 -11.21
CA ASN A 274 1.19 6.12 -9.78
C ASN A 274 0.90 4.70 -9.31
N ALA A 275 0.19 3.91 -10.14
CA ALA A 275 -0.14 2.52 -9.83
C ALA A 275 1.09 1.64 -9.65
N MET A 276 2.27 2.02 -10.18
CA MET A 276 3.52 1.26 -10.00
C MET A 276 3.93 1.09 -8.54
N ASP A 277 3.61 2.04 -7.67
CA ASP A 277 3.91 1.95 -6.24
C ASP A 277 3.23 0.75 -5.56
N GLN A 278 2.14 0.22 -6.13
CA GLN A 278 1.41 -0.93 -5.59
C GLN A 278 2.09 -2.28 -5.86
N PHE A 279 2.95 -2.37 -6.88
CA PHE A 279 3.51 -3.65 -7.34
C PHE A 279 5.04 -3.69 -7.48
N VAL A 280 5.73 -2.55 -7.43
CA VAL A 280 7.20 -2.51 -7.41
C VAL A 280 7.68 -2.67 -5.97
N VAL A 281 8.27 -3.83 -5.67
CA VAL A 281 8.82 -4.16 -4.35
C VAL A 281 10.22 -3.59 -4.18
N ASP A 282 11.11 -3.84 -5.15
CA ASP A 282 12.48 -3.34 -5.15
C ASP A 282 12.55 -2.04 -5.95
N ILE A 283 12.86 -0.93 -5.27
CA ILE A 283 12.85 0.39 -5.88
C ILE A 283 14.14 0.57 -6.70
N PRO A 284 14.06 0.75 -8.04
CA PRO A 284 15.25 0.85 -8.88
C PRO A 284 15.92 2.24 -8.85
N LEU A 285 15.27 3.20 -8.20
CA LEU A 285 15.68 4.61 -8.13
C LEU A 285 15.90 5.01 -6.67
N PRO A 286 16.62 6.11 -6.41
CA PRO A 286 16.67 6.68 -5.07
C PRO A 286 15.26 6.89 -4.51
N VAL A 287 15.00 6.40 -3.30
CA VAL A 287 13.68 6.43 -2.63
C VAL A 287 13.01 7.80 -2.77
N PHE A 288 13.79 8.86 -2.58
CA PHE A 288 13.34 10.24 -2.70
C PHE A 288 12.70 10.55 -4.06
N PHE A 289 13.36 10.18 -5.16
CA PHE A 289 12.86 10.46 -6.50
C PHE A 289 11.62 9.61 -6.82
N TRP A 290 11.61 8.36 -6.34
CA TRP A 290 10.46 7.48 -6.48
C TRP A 290 9.21 8.07 -5.81
N ASP A 291 9.32 8.47 -4.54
CA ASP A 291 8.20 9.05 -3.79
C ASP A 291 7.69 10.36 -4.40
N TRP A 292 8.61 11.21 -4.85
CA TRP A 292 8.27 12.44 -5.56
C TRP A 292 7.52 12.15 -6.85
N LEU A 293 7.98 11.17 -7.66
CA LEU A 293 7.33 10.78 -8.91
C LEU A 293 5.92 10.23 -8.66
N MET A 294 5.72 9.42 -7.62
CA MET A 294 4.41 8.89 -7.26
C MET A 294 3.45 9.99 -6.81
N MET A 295 3.92 10.96 -6.03
CA MET A 295 3.10 12.09 -5.61
C MET A 295 2.79 13.06 -6.76
N PHE A 296 3.78 13.33 -7.62
CA PHE A 296 3.62 14.19 -8.79
C PHE A 296 2.65 13.58 -9.79
N SER A 297 2.78 12.29 -10.08
CA SER A 297 1.88 11.58 -11.00
C SER A 297 0.43 11.59 -10.49
N LEU A 298 0.21 11.37 -9.19
CA LEU A 298 -1.12 11.42 -8.60
C LEU A 298 -1.74 12.82 -8.65
N SER A 299 -0.95 13.85 -8.34
CA SER A 299 -1.36 15.25 -8.47
C SER A 299 -1.66 15.62 -9.93
N GLY A 300 -0.83 15.14 -10.87
CA GLY A 300 -1.01 15.30 -12.30
C GLY A 300 -2.30 14.65 -12.80
N PHE A 301 -2.64 13.46 -12.32
CA PHE A 301 -3.91 12.80 -12.64
C PHE A 301 -5.12 13.66 -12.25
N VAL A 302 -5.15 14.15 -11.01
CA VAL A 302 -6.25 15.00 -10.53
C VAL A 302 -6.34 16.30 -11.33
N PHE A 303 -5.20 16.98 -11.53
CA PHE A 303 -5.13 18.25 -12.25
C PHE A 303 -5.59 18.10 -13.71
N LEU A 304 -5.04 17.12 -14.43
CA LEU A 304 -5.39 16.85 -15.82
C LEU A 304 -6.83 16.34 -15.96
N GLY A 305 -7.32 15.59 -14.97
CA GLY A 305 -8.71 15.15 -14.90
C GLY A 305 -9.69 16.32 -14.78
N VAL A 306 -9.41 17.31 -13.93
CA VAL A 306 -10.24 18.52 -13.81
C VAL A 306 -10.21 19.32 -15.12
N MET A 307 -9.03 19.53 -15.71
CA MET A 307 -8.93 20.19 -17.01
C MET A 307 -9.70 19.43 -18.09
N PHE A 308 -9.61 18.09 -18.11
CA PHE A 308 -10.36 17.25 -19.03
C PHE A 308 -11.87 17.49 -18.90
N VAL A 309 -12.41 17.50 -17.67
CA VAL A 309 -13.84 17.74 -17.42
C VAL A 309 -14.27 19.13 -17.91
N HIS A 310 -13.51 20.19 -17.59
CA HIS A 310 -13.81 21.55 -18.06
C HIS A 310 -13.86 21.64 -19.59
N ARG A 311 -12.88 21.04 -20.27
CA ARG A 311 -12.82 21.06 -21.74
C ARG A 311 -13.93 20.19 -22.35
N PHE A 312 -14.19 19.01 -21.79
CA PHE A 312 -15.26 18.12 -22.23
C PHE A 312 -16.65 18.76 -22.12
N LEU A 313 -16.93 19.45 -21.01
CA LEU A 313 -18.19 20.17 -20.79
C LEU A 313 -18.27 21.50 -21.54
N HIS A 314 -17.19 21.93 -22.21
CA HIS A 314 -17.06 23.25 -22.84
C HIS A 314 -17.27 24.43 -21.87
N GLU A 315 -17.15 24.17 -20.57
CA GLU A 315 -17.29 25.13 -19.48
C GLU A 315 -15.92 25.34 -18.84
N ALA A 316 -15.13 26.25 -19.42
CA ALA A 316 -13.82 26.58 -18.88
C ALA A 316 -13.96 27.56 -17.71
N HIS A 317 -13.47 27.17 -16.54
CA HIS A 317 -13.33 28.03 -15.37
C HIS A 317 -11.87 28.49 -15.21
N PRO A 318 -11.43 29.56 -15.90
CA PRO A 318 -10.02 29.95 -15.97
C PRO A 318 -9.45 30.37 -14.60
N GLN A 319 -10.29 30.84 -13.69
CA GLN A 319 -9.86 31.19 -12.32
C GLN A 319 -9.45 29.94 -11.54
N ILE A 320 -10.22 28.85 -11.63
CA ILE A 320 -9.94 27.59 -10.95
C ILE A 320 -8.71 26.94 -11.58
N GLU A 321 -8.63 26.87 -12.91
CA GLU A 321 -7.46 26.32 -13.62
C GLU A 321 -6.17 27.07 -13.26
N ARG A 322 -6.22 28.41 -13.23
CA ARG A 322 -5.08 29.24 -12.86
C ARG A 322 -4.72 29.07 -11.40
N LEU A 323 -5.69 29.01 -10.49
CA LEU A 323 -5.45 28.77 -9.07
C LEU A 323 -4.76 27.42 -8.84
N MET A 324 -5.23 26.37 -9.51
CA MET A 324 -4.63 25.04 -9.44
C MET A 324 -3.20 25.02 -9.99
N LEU A 325 -2.91 25.76 -11.08
CA LEU A 325 -1.54 25.88 -11.59
C LEU A 325 -0.62 26.67 -10.63
N VAL A 326 -1.10 27.81 -10.15
CA VAL A 326 -0.33 28.72 -9.28
C VAL A 326 -0.08 28.12 -7.90
N ILE A 327 -0.95 27.24 -7.40
CA ILE A 327 -0.74 26.53 -6.14
C ILE A 327 -0.02 25.19 -6.39
N GLY A 328 -0.51 24.39 -7.32
CA GLY A 328 -0.07 23.02 -7.52
C GLY A 328 1.37 22.89 -8.02
N VAL A 329 1.80 23.73 -8.98
CA VAL A 329 3.16 23.67 -9.52
C VAL A 329 4.19 24.07 -8.45
N PRO A 330 4.03 25.19 -7.72
CA PRO A 330 4.94 25.52 -6.62
C PRO A 330 4.94 24.50 -5.50
N VAL A 331 3.80 23.90 -5.14
CA VAL A 331 3.76 22.83 -4.13
C VAL A 331 4.53 21.60 -4.60
N ALA A 332 4.34 21.16 -5.85
CA ALA A 332 5.08 20.03 -6.42
C ALA A 332 6.60 20.29 -6.49
N LEU A 333 7.01 21.52 -6.83
CA LEU A 333 8.41 21.95 -6.83
C LEU A 333 8.97 22.08 -5.41
N LEU A 334 8.19 22.61 -4.46
CA LEU A 334 8.58 22.73 -3.06
C LEU A 334 8.81 21.34 -2.46
N CYS A 335 7.96 20.36 -2.77
CA CYS A 335 8.15 18.97 -2.35
C CYS A 335 9.39 18.30 -2.95
N LEU A 336 9.91 18.79 -4.09
CA LEU A 336 11.19 18.33 -4.66
C LEU A 336 12.40 18.91 -3.91
N VAL A 337 12.24 20.04 -3.22
CA VAL A 337 13.34 20.73 -2.53
C VAL A 337 13.33 20.44 -1.02
N LEU A 338 12.15 20.15 -0.45
CA LEU A 338 11.99 19.87 0.97
C LEU A 338 12.70 18.56 1.38
N PRO A 339 13.38 18.53 2.53
CA PRO A 339 13.92 17.31 3.10
C PRO A 339 12.81 16.27 3.32
N ARG A 340 13.14 15.00 3.07
CA ARG A 340 12.25 13.84 3.15
C ARG A 340 11.32 13.87 4.36
N ASP A 341 11.86 14.12 5.55
CA ASP A 341 11.11 14.03 6.81
C ASP A 341 10.03 15.10 6.95
N TYR A 342 10.20 16.24 6.28
CA TYR A 342 9.21 17.31 6.25
C TYR A 342 8.19 17.07 5.14
N ALA A 343 8.65 16.67 3.95
CA ALA A 343 7.76 16.33 2.85
C ALA A 343 6.78 15.21 3.25
N TYR A 344 7.27 14.13 3.87
CA TYR A 344 6.42 13.04 4.34
C TYR A 344 5.41 13.46 5.40
N ARG A 345 5.79 14.32 6.35
CA ARG A 345 4.87 14.83 7.37
C ARG A 345 3.73 15.64 6.76
N VAL A 346 4.05 16.53 5.82
CA VAL A 346 3.03 17.32 5.09
C VAL A 346 2.13 16.39 4.29
N VAL A 347 2.70 15.44 3.55
CA VAL A 347 1.93 14.51 2.71
C VAL A 347 1.01 13.64 3.55
N LEU A 348 1.50 13.05 4.64
CA LEU A 348 0.69 12.23 5.54
C LEU A 348 -0.46 13.01 6.16
N TYR A 349 -0.26 14.30 6.47
CA TYR A 349 -1.29 15.16 7.03
C TYR A 349 -2.37 15.51 5.99
N VAL A 350 -1.98 15.74 4.74
CA VAL A 350 -2.90 16.07 3.64
C VAL A 350 -3.67 14.84 3.14
N TRP A 351 -3.00 13.70 3.03
CA TRP A 351 -3.55 12.48 2.40
C TRP A 351 -4.28 11.56 3.37
N ASN A 352 -3.88 11.55 4.64
CA ASN A 352 -4.52 10.74 5.67
C ASN A 352 -4.61 11.59 6.96
N PRO A 353 -5.51 12.59 6.97
CA PRO A 353 -5.79 13.38 8.17
C PRO A 353 -6.41 12.45 9.21
N VAL A 354 -5.80 12.42 10.40
CA VAL A 354 -6.30 11.65 11.56
C VAL A 354 -7.60 12.26 12.07
#